data_AF-A0A6P8NUZ9-F1
#
_entry.id   AF-A0A6P8NUZ9-F1
#
_cell.length_a   1.000
_cell.length_b   1.000
_cell.length_c   1.000
_cell.angle_alpha   90.00
_cell.angle_beta   90.00
_cell.angle_gamma   90.00
#
_symmetry.space_group_name_H-M   'P 1'
#
loop_
_entity.id
_entity.type
_entity.pdbx_description
1 polymer ?
#
loop_
_entity_poly.entity_id
_entity_poly.type
_entity_poly.pdbx_seq_one_letter_code
_entity_poly.pdbx_strand_id
1 'polypeptide(L)'
;MATRAKEQEKEECRRTGYTYEEYKRTADWLLSKTKYRPSVAVVLGSGLGGLADLMENPVAFKYNDIPNFPQSTVEGHDGQLIFGNLNGKPCVCMKGRFHMYEGHPLWKVTFPIRIFFLIGVRTVLVTNAAGGLNNEYKVGDLMIIKDHINMPGFAGQNPLIGKNDERFGPRFPALSDAYDKDLRKLVLAIGQELGHGNIMREGVYVSLGGPSYETIAECIFLSKMGADAVGFLVQCEIVSVM
;
A
#
# COMPACT_ATOMS: atom_id res chain seq x y z
N MET A 1 -7.73 2.32 -36.24
CA MET A 1 -7.83 2.47 -34.77
C MET A 1 -7.62 1.14 -34.03
N ALA A 2 -8.19 0.02 -34.48
CA ALA A 2 -8.01 -1.30 -33.84
C ALA A 2 -6.55 -1.84 -33.82
N THR A 3 -5.71 -1.46 -34.79
CA THR A 3 -4.30 -1.90 -34.87
C THR A 3 -3.41 -1.24 -33.83
N ARG A 4 -3.64 0.05 -33.55
CA ARG A 4 -2.86 0.85 -32.58
C ARG A 4 -3.14 0.42 -31.12
N ALA A 5 -4.39 0.05 -30.83
CA ALA A 5 -4.78 -0.51 -29.54
C ALA A 5 -4.15 -1.89 -29.28
N LYS A 6 -4.11 -2.76 -30.31
CA LYS A 6 -3.46 -4.08 -30.22
C LYS A 6 -1.93 -4.00 -30.12
N GLU A 7 -1.31 -2.97 -30.70
CA GLU A 7 0.12 -2.71 -30.55
C GLU A 7 0.44 -2.14 -29.16
N GLN A 8 -0.39 -1.22 -28.64
CA GLN A 8 -0.27 -0.75 -27.25
C GLN A 8 -0.45 -1.89 -26.23
N GLU A 9 -1.43 -2.79 -26.42
CA GLU A 9 -1.59 -3.98 -25.56
C GLU A 9 -0.36 -4.91 -25.61
N LYS A 10 0.24 -5.11 -26.79
CA LYS A 10 1.46 -5.93 -26.94
C LYS A 10 2.68 -5.28 -26.30
N GLU A 11 2.78 -3.95 -26.34
CA GLU A 11 3.87 -3.20 -25.73
C GLU A 11 3.72 -3.12 -24.20
N GLU A 12 2.48 -3.01 -23.71
CA GLU A 12 2.15 -3.13 -22.28
C GLU A 12 2.45 -4.55 -21.75
N CYS A 13 2.25 -5.59 -22.57
CA CYS A 13 2.56 -6.99 -22.25
C CYS A 13 4.08 -7.28 -22.11
N ARG A 14 4.95 -6.45 -22.69
CA ARG A 14 6.43 -6.57 -22.56
C ARG A 14 7.04 -5.66 -21.50
N ARG A 15 6.22 -4.81 -20.89
CA ARG A 15 6.67 -3.76 -20.00
C ARG A 15 6.98 -4.34 -18.62
N THR A 16 8.20 -4.10 -18.16
CA THR A 16 8.68 -4.58 -16.85
C THR A 16 8.58 -3.55 -15.73
N GLY A 17 8.08 -2.34 -16.03
CA GLY A 17 7.87 -1.28 -15.04
C GLY A 17 7.66 0.10 -15.66
N TYR A 18 7.63 1.13 -14.82
CA TYR A 18 7.70 2.53 -15.25
C TYR A 18 9.12 3.07 -15.18
N THR A 19 9.45 3.98 -16.09
CA THR A 19 10.68 4.77 -16.06
C THR A 19 10.60 5.82 -14.95
N TYR A 20 11.75 6.24 -14.41
CA TYR A 20 11.82 7.33 -13.45
C TYR A 20 11.13 8.60 -13.97
N GLU A 21 11.28 8.89 -15.26
CA GLU A 21 10.74 10.08 -15.91
C GLU A 21 9.20 10.05 -15.95
N GLU A 22 8.58 8.86 -16.05
CA GLU A 22 7.13 8.71 -15.92
C GLU A 22 6.66 8.93 -14.48
N TYR A 23 7.37 8.40 -13.49
CA TYR A 23 7.09 8.70 -12.07
C TYR A 23 7.22 10.20 -11.80
N LYS A 24 8.32 10.82 -12.25
CA LYS A 24 8.59 12.25 -12.07
C LYS A 24 7.53 13.11 -12.74
N ARG A 25 7.09 12.77 -13.96
CA ARG A 25 6.02 13.50 -14.64
C ARG A 25 4.72 13.50 -13.84
N THR A 26 4.34 12.37 -13.26
CA THR A 26 3.15 12.27 -12.42
C THR A 26 3.32 13.06 -11.12
N ALA A 27 4.48 12.97 -10.47
CA ALA A 27 4.79 13.74 -9.26
C ALA A 27 4.77 15.26 -9.51
N ASP A 28 5.43 15.72 -10.57
CA ASP A 28 5.44 17.15 -10.98
C ASP A 28 4.01 17.64 -11.30
N TRP A 29 3.21 16.81 -11.99
CA TRP A 29 1.80 17.14 -12.28
C TRP A 29 1.01 17.35 -11.00
N LEU A 30 1.11 16.43 -10.02
CA LEU A 30 0.44 16.55 -8.73
C LEU A 30 0.90 17.82 -7.99
N LEU A 31 2.20 18.04 -7.88
CA LEU A 31 2.78 19.21 -7.19
C LEU A 31 2.42 20.55 -7.84
N SER A 32 2.12 20.56 -9.14
CA SER A 32 1.63 21.75 -9.86
C SER A 32 0.15 22.05 -9.58
N LYS A 33 -0.62 21.04 -9.16
CA LYS A 33 -2.07 21.13 -8.93
C LYS A 33 -2.45 21.27 -7.46
N THR A 34 -1.49 21.14 -6.55
CA THR A 34 -1.73 21.29 -5.10
C THR A 34 -0.63 22.11 -4.42
N LYS A 35 -1.04 22.90 -3.43
CA LYS A 35 -0.12 23.63 -2.55
C LYS A 35 0.48 22.75 -1.44
N TYR A 36 -0.13 21.59 -1.18
CA TYR A 36 0.30 20.70 -0.10
C TYR A 36 1.66 20.06 -0.41
N ARG A 37 2.50 19.93 0.61
CA ARG A 37 3.79 19.22 0.58
C ARG A 37 3.78 18.21 1.72
N PRO A 38 3.17 17.03 1.51
CA PRO A 38 2.91 16.09 2.58
C PRO A 38 4.20 15.42 3.04
N SER A 39 4.35 15.26 4.35
CA SER A 39 5.41 14.41 4.93
C SER A 39 4.94 12.99 5.19
N VAL A 40 3.61 12.79 5.25
CA VAL A 40 2.97 11.49 5.52
C VAL A 40 2.02 11.13 4.38
N ALA A 41 2.13 9.90 3.89
CA ALA A 41 1.12 9.27 3.05
C ALA A 41 0.33 8.23 3.86
N VAL A 42 -0.97 8.09 3.59
CA VAL A 42 -1.80 7.04 4.18
C VAL A 42 -2.47 6.25 3.07
N VAL A 43 -2.25 4.94 3.05
CA VAL A 43 -2.87 4.04 2.09
C VAL A 43 -4.03 3.31 2.77
N LEU A 44 -5.25 3.66 2.38
CA LEU A 44 -6.46 3.15 3.02
C LEU A 44 -6.90 1.84 2.36
N GLY A 45 -7.04 0.79 3.17
CA GLY A 45 -7.65 -0.47 2.76
C GLY A 45 -9.17 -0.47 2.84
N SER A 46 -9.76 -1.61 2.51
CA SER A 46 -11.22 -1.82 2.51
C SER A 46 -11.85 -1.45 3.86
N GLY A 47 -12.93 -0.68 3.82
CA GLY A 47 -13.65 -0.24 5.01
C GLY A 47 -12.99 0.90 5.82
N LEU A 48 -11.80 1.36 5.43
CA LEU A 48 -11.04 2.40 6.15
C LEU A 48 -11.04 3.75 5.43
N GLY A 49 -11.84 3.89 4.37
CA GLY A 49 -11.95 5.11 3.56
C GLY A 49 -12.42 6.35 4.34
N GLY A 50 -13.17 6.16 5.43
CA GLY A 50 -13.70 7.26 6.25
C GLY A 50 -12.63 8.17 6.87
N LEU A 51 -11.39 7.69 7.01
CA LEU A 51 -10.28 8.54 7.48
C LEU A 51 -9.99 9.69 6.51
N ALA A 52 -10.17 9.47 5.21
CA ALA A 52 -9.93 10.51 4.21
C ALA A 52 -10.97 11.65 4.31
N ASP A 53 -12.18 11.34 4.79
CA ASP A 53 -13.28 12.28 4.94
C ASP A 53 -13.05 13.24 6.14
N LEU A 54 -12.11 12.91 7.03
CA LEU A 54 -11.67 13.78 8.13
C LEU A 54 -10.63 14.83 7.71
N MET A 55 -10.19 14.82 6.45
CA MET A 55 -9.23 15.81 5.97
C MET A 55 -9.80 17.22 5.94
N GLU A 56 -9.05 18.16 6.49
CA GLU A 56 -9.34 19.58 6.39
C GLU A 56 -8.82 20.16 5.08
N ASN A 57 -9.68 20.96 4.41
CA ASN A 57 -9.39 21.65 3.15
C ASN A 57 -8.87 20.72 2.03
N PRO A 58 -9.56 19.61 1.72
CA PRO A 58 -9.03 18.60 0.82
C PRO A 58 -8.94 19.08 -0.62
N VAL A 59 -7.89 18.65 -1.32
CA VAL A 59 -7.75 18.68 -2.79
C VAL A 59 -7.73 17.23 -3.25
N ALA A 60 -8.83 16.79 -3.87
CA ALA A 60 -9.00 15.42 -4.33
C ALA A 60 -8.76 15.30 -5.84
N PHE A 61 -7.99 14.28 -6.23
CA PHE A 61 -7.74 13.91 -7.62
C PHE A 61 -8.31 12.51 -7.88
N LYS A 62 -9.16 12.34 -8.89
CA LYS A 62 -9.56 11.00 -9.32
C LYS A 62 -8.36 10.33 -9.98
N TYR A 63 -8.17 9.03 -9.75
CA TYR A 63 -7.06 8.29 -10.36
C TYR A 63 -7.02 8.41 -11.89
N ASN A 64 -8.19 8.46 -12.54
CA ASN A 64 -8.31 8.65 -13.98
C ASN A 64 -7.76 9.97 -14.51
N ASP A 65 -7.70 11.00 -13.67
CA ASP A 65 -7.19 12.32 -14.05
C ASP A 65 -5.68 12.44 -13.81
N ILE A 66 -5.09 11.50 -13.07
CA ILE A 66 -3.67 11.50 -12.72
C ILE A 66 -2.89 10.76 -13.82
N PRO A 67 -1.87 11.38 -14.44
CA PRO A 67 -1.06 10.71 -15.46
C PRO A 67 -0.45 9.41 -14.96
N ASN A 68 -0.50 8.35 -15.78
CA ASN A 68 0.08 7.02 -15.51
C ASN A 68 -0.50 6.26 -14.31
N PHE A 69 -1.49 6.82 -13.61
CA PHE A 69 -2.04 6.21 -12.41
C PHE A 69 -2.88 4.97 -12.77
N PRO A 70 -2.81 3.88 -11.98
CA PRO A 70 -3.68 2.73 -12.17
C PRO A 70 -5.15 3.07 -11.90
N GLN A 71 -6.06 2.27 -12.44
CA GLN A 71 -7.49 2.37 -12.16
C GLN A 71 -7.89 1.32 -11.12
N SER A 72 -8.70 1.71 -10.14
CA SER A 72 -9.26 0.77 -9.16
C SER A 72 -10.55 0.18 -9.72
N THR A 73 -10.71 -1.14 -9.64
CA THR A 73 -11.91 -1.84 -10.13
C THR A 73 -12.74 -2.46 -9.01
N VAL A 74 -12.17 -2.54 -7.79
CA VAL A 74 -12.82 -3.10 -6.59
C VAL A 74 -13.89 -2.16 -6.03
N GLU A 75 -15.04 -2.72 -5.66
CA GLU A 75 -16.13 -2.02 -4.99
C GLU A 75 -15.69 -1.48 -3.61
N GLY A 76 -16.11 -0.26 -3.27
CA GLY A 76 -15.69 0.43 -2.03
C GLY A 76 -14.35 1.17 -2.12
N HIS A 77 -13.70 1.16 -3.28
CA HIS A 77 -12.53 1.99 -3.57
C HIS A 77 -12.93 3.17 -4.45
N ASP A 78 -13.16 4.33 -3.84
CA ASP A 78 -13.59 5.56 -4.53
C ASP A 78 -12.62 6.03 -5.63
N GLY A 79 -11.36 5.57 -5.57
CA GLY A 79 -10.38 5.80 -6.63
C GLY A 79 -9.86 7.24 -6.62
N GLN A 80 -9.53 7.76 -5.43
CA GLN A 80 -9.10 9.15 -5.25
C GLN A 80 -7.81 9.28 -4.46
N LEU A 81 -6.96 10.20 -4.91
CA LEU A 81 -5.80 10.68 -4.18
C LEU A 81 -6.15 12.03 -3.55
N ILE A 82 -6.19 12.09 -2.22
CA ILE A 82 -6.69 13.25 -1.48
C ILE A 82 -5.53 13.89 -0.72
N PHE A 83 -5.25 15.15 -1.00
CA PHE A 83 -4.30 15.96 -0.25
C PHE A 83 -5.04 16.86 0.72
N GLY A 84 -4.55 17.02 1.94
CA GLY A 84 -5.21 17.87 2.93
C GLY A 84 -4.43 17.91 4.23
N ASN A 85 -5.04 18.49 5.26
CA ASN A 85 -4.49 18.42 6.61
C ASN A 85 -5.25 17.39 7.45
N LEU A 86 -4.51 16.56 8.18
CA LEU A 86 -5.05 15.75 9.28
C LEU A 86 -4.43 16.25 10.58
N ASN A 87 -5.24 16.78 11.49
CA ASN A 87 -4.78 17.39 12.75
C ASN A 87 -3.64 18.40 12.53
N GLY A 88 -3.79 19.28 11.54
CA GLY A 88 -2.79 20.30 11.20
C GLY A 88 -1.53 19.79 10.48
N LYS A 89 -1.41 18.49 10.18
CA LYS A 89 -0.29 17.92 9.41
C LYS A 89 -0.67 17.73 7.95
N PRO A 90 0.13 18.20 6.98
CA PRO A 90 -0.13 17.97 5.57
C PRO A 90 0.09 16.50 5.24
N CYS A 91 -0.96 15.85 4.73
CA CYS A 91 -0.99 14.44 4.39
C CYS A 91 -1.50 14.24 2.96
N VAL A 92 -1.18 13.07 2.40
CA VAL A 92 -1.84 12.55 1.20
C VAL A 92 -2.45 11.19 1.53
N CYS A 93 -3.72 10.98 1.20
CA CYS A 93 -4.41 9.70 1.39
C CYS A 93 -4.77 9.08 0.05
N MET A 94 -4.52 7.78 -0.10
CA MET A 94 -5.13 6.95 -1.13
C MET A 94 -6.44 6.41 -0.60
N LYS A 95 -7.56 6.91 -1.13
CA LYS A 95 -8.89 6.36 -0.86
C LYS A 95 -9.17 5.25 -1.88
N GLY A 96 -8.75 4.05 -1.50
CA GLY A 96 -8.72 2.87 -2.35
C GLY A 96 -7.31 2.58 -2.87
N ARG A 97 -6.88 1.33 -2.74
CA ARG A 97 -5.62 0.79 -3.25
C ARG A 97 -5.84 -0.09 -4.48
N PHE A 98 -4.76 -0.59 -5.05
CA PHE A 98 -4.78 -1.54 -6.17
C PHE A 98 -4.32 -2.90 -5.67
N HIS A 99 -4.84 -3.97 -6.28
CA HIS A 99 -4.44 -5.32 -5.93
C HIS A 99 -4.01 -6.13 -7.15
N MET A 100 -3.04 -7.01 -6.97
CA MET A 100 -2.59 -7.97 -7.97
C MET A 100 -3.72 -8.89 -8.44
N TYR A 101 -4.66 -9.28 -7.57
CA TYR A 101 -5.81 -10.10 -7.98
C TYR A 101 -6.78 -9.38 -8.94
N GLU A 102 -6.67 -8.06 -9.11
CA GLU A 102 -7.37 -7.29 -10.16
C GLU A 102 -6.70 -7.45 -11.53
N GLY A 103 -5.63 -8.26 -11.62
CA GLY A 103 -4.84 -8.46 -12.83
C GLY A 103 -3.72 -7.44 -13.01
N HIS A 104 -3.48 -6.57 -12.02
CA HIS A 104 -2.42 -5.58 -12.10
C HIS A 104 -1.05 -6.18 -11.76
N PRO A 105 -0.01 -5.92 -12.57
CA PRO A 105 1.35 -6.28 -12.19
C PRO A 105 1.80 -5.46 -10.96
N LEU A 106 2.68 -6.02 -10.14
CA LEU A 106 3.08 -5.40 -8.87
C LEU A 106 3.73 -4.02 -9.02
N TRP A 107 4.44 -3.75 -10.12
CA TRP A 107 5.00 -2.43 -10.41
C TRP A 107 3.92 -1.36 -10.67
N LYS A 108 2.70 -1.78 -11.08
CA LYS A 108 1.53 -0.92 -11.25
C LYS A 108 0.83 -0.71 -9.91
N VAL A 109 0.65 -1.79 -9.13
CA VAL A 109 0.10 -1.73 -7.77
C VAL A 109 0.88 -0.75 -6.88
N THR A 110 2.21 -0.82 -6.95
CA THR A 110 3.12 -0.04 -6.11
C THR A 110 3.52 1.31 -6.70
N PHE A 111 2.96 1.67 -7.87
CA PHE A 111 3.25 2.93 -8.54
C PHE A 111 3.10 4.16 -7.63
N PRO A 112 2.02 4.29 -6.82
CA PRO A 112 1.83 5.46 -5.96
C PRO A 112 2.91 5.64 -4.90
N ILE A 113 3.54 4.55 -4.44
CA ILE A 113 4.56 4.61 -3.38
C ILE A 113 5.80 5.37 -3.86
N ARG A 114 6.25 5.12 -5.10
CA ARG A 114 7.34 5.89 -5.72
C ARG A 114 6.96 7.35 -5.98
N ILE A 115 5.69 7.63 -6.27
CA ILE A 115 5.19 9.00 -6.36
C ILE A 115 5.29 9.71 -5.01
N PHE A 116 4.92 9.04 -3.90
CA PHE A 116 5.04 9.59 -2.55
C PHE A 116 6.47 9.97 -2.20
N PHE A 117 7.43 9.10 -2.54
CA PHE A 117 8.85 9.41 -2.39
C PHE A 117 9.23 10.71 -3.13
N LEU A 118 8.85 10.83 -4.41
CA LEU A 118 9.20 12.00 -5.24
C LEU A 118 8.52 13.30 -4.81
N ILE A 119 7.33 13.25 -4.23
CA ILE A 119 6.64 14.45 -3.71
C ILE A 119 7.07 14.83 -2.28
N GLY A 120 8.03 14.10 -1.70
CA GLY A 120 8.68 14.44 -0.43
C GLY A 120 8.13 13.73 0.81
N VAL A 121 7.29 12.70 0.65
CA VAL A 121 6.82 11.87 1.77
C VAL A 121 8.00 11.15 2.42
N ARG A 122 7.96 11.01 3.75
CA ARG A 122 8.95 10.31 4.57
C ARG A 122 8.36 9.19 5.41
N THR A 123 7.04 9.18 5.59
CA THR A 123 6.34 8.15 6.36
C THR A 123 5.13 7.68 5.56
N VAL A 124 4.99 6.37 5.40
CA VAL A 124 3.82 5.77 4.76
C VAL A 124 3.10 4.92 5.81
N LEU A 125 1.84 5.26 6.08
CA LEU A 125 0.94 4.48 6.93
C LEU A 125 0.06 3.61 6.04
N VAL A 126 0.21 2.30 6.12
CA VAL A 126 -0.55 1.36 5.29
C VAL A 126 -1.57 0.63 6.15
N THR A 127 -2.86 0.72 5.79
CA THR A 127 -3.96 0.10 6.54
C THR A 127 -4.71 -0.92 5.71
N ASN A 128 -5.13 -2.04 6.30
CA ASN A 128 -5.86 -3.08 5.57
C ASN A 128 -6.83 -3.81 6.49
N ALA A 129 -7.78 -4.51 5.87
CA ALA A 129 -8.56 -5.54 6.54
C ALA A 129 -7.84 -6.89 6.38
N ALA A 130 -7.83 -7.69 7.44
CA ALA A 130 -7.15 -8.98 7.48
C ALA A 130 -8.00 -10.03 8.21
N GLY A 131 -7.82 -11.30 7.83
CA GLY A 131 -8.29 -12.44 8.60
C GLY A 131 -7.35 -12.71 9.78
N GLY A 132 -7.90 -12.88 10.98
CA GLY A 132 -7.12 -13.26 12.16
C GLY A 132 -6.78 -14.76 12.14
N LEU A 133 -5.49 -15.10 12.19
CA LEU A 133 -5.00 -16.47 12.35
C LEU A 133 -4.63 -16.78 13.80
N ASN A 134 -4.31 -15.75 14.58
CA ASN A 134 -4.07 -15.87 16.01
C ASN A 134 -5.40 -16.03 16.76
N ASN A 135 -5.55 -17.13 17.50
CA ASN A 135 -6.78 -17.47 18.23
C ASN A 135 -7.14 -16.49 19.36
N GLU A 136 -6.21 -15.65 19.80
CA GLU A 136 -6.47 -14.60 20.80
C GLU A 136 -7.14 -13.36 20.20
N TYR A 137 -7.09 -13.21 18.87
CA TYR A 137 -7.62 -12.02 18.19
C TYR A 137 -9.12 -12.12 17.99
N LYS A 138 -9.78 -10.96 18.01
CA LYS A 138 -11.22 -10.84 17.79
C LYS A 138 -11.51 -9.91 16.63
N VAL A 139 -12.68 -10.08 16.01
CA VAL A 139 -13.18 -9.12 15.02
C VAL A 139 -13.23 -7.73 15.67
N GLY A 140 -12.60 -6.75 15.02
CA GLY A 140 -12.47 -5.38 15.52
C GLY A 140 -11.17 -5.08 16.25
N ASP A 141 -10.32 -6.08 16.51
CA ASP A 141 -8.96 -5.84 17.01
C ASP A 141 -8.12 -5.10 15.97
N LEU A 142 -7.23 -4.22 16.44
CA LEU A 142 -6.27 -3.48 15.63
C LEU A 142 -4.89 -4.10 15.79
N MET A 143 -4.39 -4.76 14.75
CA MET A 143 -3.05 -5.34 14.75
C MET A 143 -2.04 -4.42 14.07
N ILE A 144 -1.01 -4.03 14.82
CA ILE A 144 0.18 -3.40 14.28
C ILE A 144 1.05 -4.49 13.64
N ILE A 145 1.42 -4.30 12.38
CA ILE A 145 2.30 -5.22 11.67
C ILE A 145 3.73 -4.97 12.14
N LYS A 146 4.35 -5.96 12.81
CA LYS A 146 5.77 -5.91 13.20
C LYS A 146 6.70 -6.52 12.18
N ASP A 147 6.19 -7.44 11.37
CA ASP A 147 6.92 -8.16 10.34
C ASP A 147 5.93 -8.80 9.34
N HIS A 148 6.43 -9.34 8.23
CA HIS A 148 5.60 -10.01 7.24
C HIS A 148 6.20 -11.30 6.68
N ILE A 149 5.32 -12.12 6.12
CA ILE A 149 5.68 -13.25 5.24
C ILE A 149 5.17 -12.92 3.83
N ASN A 150 6.09 -12.81 2.86
CA ASN A 150 5.75 -12.47 1.48
C ASN A 150 5.66 -13.74 0.61
N MET A 151 4.52 -14.43 0.67
CA MET A 151 4.32 -15.69 -0.08
C MET A 151 4.49 -15.51 -1.59
N PRO A 152 3.90 -14.49 -2.25
CA PRO A 152 4.18 -14.21 -3.66
C PRO A 152 5.66 -13.93 -3.93
N GLY A 153 6.33 -13.21 -3.03
CA GLY A 153 7.75 -12.89 -3.14
C GLY A 153 8.66 -14.12 -3.24
N PHE A 154 8.37 -15.17 -2.46
CA PHE A 154 9.11 -16.44 -2.54
C PHE A 154 8.98 -17.12 -3.91
N ALA A 155 7.85 -16.93 -4.59
CA ALA A 155 7.62 -17.45 -5.95
C ALA A 155 8.10 -16.48 -7.06
N GLY A 156 8.82 -15.42 -6.71
CA GLY A 156 9.29 -14.44 -7.69
C GLY A 156 8.21 -13.47 -8.16
N GLN A 157 7.20 -13.18 -7.33
CA GLN A 157 6.27 -12.06 -7.53
C GLN A 157 6.64 -10.95 -6.54
N ASN A 158 7.58 -10.08 -6.96
CA ASN A 158 8.07 -8.98 -6.16
C ASN A 158 8.10 -7.68 -7.00
N PRO A 159 7.68 -6.51 -6.46
CA PRO A 159 7.65 -5.25 -7.22
C PRO A 159 9.03 -4.75 -7.68
N LEU A 160 10.12 -5.26 -7.10
CA LEU A 160 11.51 -4.89 -7.45
C LEU A 160 12.13 -5.77 -8.55
N ILE A 161 11.35 -6.68 -9.13
CA ILE A 161 11.80 -7.48 -10.27
C ILE A 161 12.06 -6.59 -11.48
N GLY A 162 13.11 -6.93 -12.25
CA GLY A 162 13.57 -6.16 -13.38
C GLY A 162 14.79 -5.31 -13.06
N LYS A 163 15.04 -4.27 -13.87
CA LYS A 163 16.20 -3.37 -13.75
C LYS A 163 16.04 -2.45 -12.55
N ASN A 164 17.09 -2.29 -11.75
CA ASN A 164 17.11 -1.32 -10.65
C ASN A 164 17.38 0.10 -11.16
N ASP A 165 16.75 1.08 -10.52
CA ASP A 165 17.07 2.49 -10.70
C ASP A 165 17.58 3.03 -9.35
N GLU A 166 18.88 3.33 -9.29
CA GLU A 166 19.57 3.73 -8.06
C GLU A 166 19.08 5.06 -7.49
N ARG A 167 18.29 5.82 -8.25
CA ARG A 167 17.64 7.06 -7.77
C ARG A 167 16.52 6.80 -6.76
N PHE A 168 15.94 5.59 -6.74
CA PHE A 168 14.94 5.19 -5.74
C PHE A 168 15.58 4.50 -4.54
N GLY A 169 16.51 3.57 -4.79
CA GLY A 169 17.10 2.77 -3.72
C GLY A 169 18.13 1.76 -4.22
N PRO A 170 18.73 1.00 -3.28
CA PRO A 170 19.73 -0.02 -3.61
C PRO A 170 19.12 -1.21 -4.34
N ARG A 171 19.95 -1.99 -5.05
CA ARG A 171 19.48 -3.19 -5.76
C ARG A 171 18.90 -4.26 -4.83
N PHE A 172 19.48 -4.38 -3.63
CA PHE A 172 19.15 -5.42 -2.65
C PHE A 172 18.84 -4.77 -1.30
N PRO A 173 17.63 -4.19 -1.13
CA PRO A 173 17.26 -3.57 0.14
C PRO A 173 17.06 -4.63 1.23
N ALA A 174 17.53 -4.34 2.44
CA ALA A 174 17.20 -5.13 3.62
C ALA A 174 15.77 -4.82 4.08
N LEU A 175 15.04 -5.84 4.56
CA LEU A 175 13.65 -5.69 5.04
C LEU A 175 13.51 -5.87 6.55
N SER A 176 14.61 -6.11 7.28
CA SER A 176 14.61 -6.43 8.72
C SER A 176 14.03 -5.34 9.61
N ASP A 177 14.03 -4.11 9.13
CA ASP A 177 13.53 -2.90 9.79
C ASP A 177 12.45 -2.18 8.96
N ALA A 178 11.82 -2.89 8.02
CA ALA A 178 10.77 -2.33 7.15
C ALA A 178 9.57 -1.77 7.93
N TYR A 179 9.33 -2.25 9.15
CA TYR A 179 8.32 -1.72 10.07
C TYR A 179 8.99 -1.00 11.24
N ASP A 180 9.02 0.33 11.16
CA ASP A 180 9.71 1.20 12.11
C ASP A 180 9.30 0.92 13.56
N LYS A 181 10.28 0.56 14.38
CA LYS A 181 10.05 0.14 15.77
C LYS A 181 9.49 1.26 16.65
N ASP A 182 9.86 2.51 16.39
CA ASP A 182 9.45 3.63 17.23
C ASP A 182 8.04 4.11 16.87
N LEU A 183 7.67 4.08 15.59
CA LEU A 183 6.28 4.27 15.15
C LEU A 183 5.35 3.19 15.72
N ARG A 184 5.76 1.92 15.74
CA ARG A 184 4.96 0.84 16.35
C ARG A 184 4.69 1.10 17.83
N LYS A 185 5.74 1.43 18.60
CA LYS A 185 5.60 1.80 20.02
C LYS A 185 4.70 3.01 20.22
N LEU A 186 4.83 4.03 19.36
CA LEU A 186 4.02 5.23 19.43
C LEU A 186 2.52 4.91 19.24
N VAL A 187 2.19 4.08 18.25
CA VAL A 187 0.80 3.67 18.02
C VAL A 187 0.24 2.87 19.19
N LEU A 188 1.03 1.97 19.79
CA LEU A 188 0.62 1.25 21.01
C LEU A 188 0.36 2.19 22.18
N ALA A 189 1.25 3.16 22.41
CA ALA A 189 1.11 4.15 23.47
C ALA A 189 -0.16 5.00 23.28
N ILE A 190 -0.39 5.52 22.07
CA ILE A 190 -1.60 6.28 21.72
C ILE A 190 -2.86 5.41 21.93
N GLY A 191 -2.84 4.14 21.53
CA GLY A 191 -3.95 3.22 21.75
C GLY A 191 -4.27 3.02 23.24
N GLN A 192 -3.25 2.95 24.09
CA GLN A 192 -3.42 2.89 25.54
C GLN A 192 -3.98 4.19 26.12
N GLU A 193 -3.42 5.34 25.71
CA GLU A 193 -3.86 6.67 26.15
C GLU A 193 -5.33 6.95 25.79
N LEU A 194 -5.78 6.48 24.63
CA LEU A 194 -7.17 6.60 24.18
C LEU A 194 -8.12 5.55 24.78
N GLY A 195 -7.62 4.66 25.66
CA GLY A 195 -8.43 3.62 26.30
C GLY A 195 -8.76 2.41 25.41
N HIS A 196 -8.05 2.24 24.30
CA HIS A 196 -8.20 1.13 23.35
C HIS A 196 -7.14 0.03 23.51
N GLY A 197 -6.31 0.09 24.56
CA GLY A 197 -5.20 -0.86 24.75
C GLY A 197 -5.61 -2.35 24.77
N ASN A 198 -6.85 -2.67 25.09
CA ASN A 198 -7.38 -4.04 25.13
C ASN A 198 -7.62 -4.67 23.74
N ILE A 199 -7.77 -3.84 22.69
CA ILE A 199 -7.97 -4.27 21.29
C ILE A 199 -6.72 -4.10 20.44
N MET A 200 -5.65 -3.53 21.00
CA MET A 200 -4.37 -3.36 20.31
C MET A 200 -3.58 -4.67 20.33
N ARG A 201 -3.14 -5.11 19.16
CA ARG A 201 -2.30 -6.30 18.94
C ARG A 201 -1.03 -5.92 18.19
N GLU A 202 -0.03 -6.78 18.24
CA GLU A 202 1.17 -6.66 17.41
C GLU A 202 1.58 -8.04 16.89
N GLY A 203 1.73 -8.19 15.57
CA GLY A 203 1.85 -9.50 14.96
C GLY A 203 2.46 -9.53 13.56
N VAL A 204 2.71 -10.74 13.06
CA VAL A 204 3.26 -11.01 11.74
C VAL A 204 2.12 -11.12 10.72
N TYR A 205 2.22 -10.37 9.63
CA TYR A 205 1.24 -10.38 8.55
C TYR A 205 1.70 -11.25 7.38
N VAL A 206 0.89 -12.19 6.92
CA VAL A 206 1.18 -12.93 5.69
C VAL A 206 0.35 -12.40 4.53
N SER A 207 1.04 -12.06 3.43
CA SER A 207 0.41 -11.61 2.19
C SER A 207 0.22 -12.79 1.25
N LEU A 208 -1.01 -12.98 0.76
CA LEU A 208 -1.35 -13.94 -0.29
C LEU A 208 -1.72 -13.25 -1.61
N GLY A 209 -1.89 -14.06 -2.66
CA GLY A 209 -2.28 -13.57 -3.99
C GLY A 209 -3.77 -13.27 -4.14
N GLY A 210 -4.66 -14.01 -3.47
CA GLY A 210 -6.12 -13.91 -3.63
C GLY A 210 -6.62 -14.34 -5.03
N PRO A 211 -7.91 -14.11 -5.37
CA PRO A 211 -8.93 -13.42 -4.56
C PRO A 211 -9.74 -14.36 -3.65
N SER A 212 -9.59 -15.67 -3.78
CA SER A 212 -10.25 -16.61 -2.85
C SER A 212 -9.68 -16.45 -1.45
N TYR A 213 -10.55 -16.45 -0.44
CA TYR A 213 -10.14 -16.61 0.95
C TYR A 213 -9.54 -17.99 1.20
N GLU A 214 -8.84 -18.10 2.32
CA GLU A 214 -8.08 -19.27 2.71
C GLU A 214 -9.01 -20.43 3.07
N THR A 215 -8.61 -21.63 2.67
CA THR A 215 -9.16 -22.89 3.17
C THR A 215 -8.68 -23.16 4.60
N ILE A 216 -9.35 -24.08 5.31
CA ILE A 216 -8.94 -24.49 6.66
C ILE A 216 -7.48 -24.98 6.70
N ALA A 217 -7.06 -25.76 5.71
CA ALA A 217 -5.69 -26.28 5.64
C ALA A 217 -4.65 -25.16 5.46
N GLU A 218 -4.96 -24.16 4.63
CA GLU A 218 -4.13 -22.97 4.44
C GLU A 218 -4.05 -22.15 5.73
N CYS A 219 -5.16 -21.89 6.43
CA CYS A 219 -5.15 -21.18 7.71
C CYS A 219 -4.25 -21.88 8.74
N ILE A 220 -4.38 -23.21 8.88
CA ILE A 220 -3.54 -24.01 9.80
C ILE A 220 -2.06 -23.91 9.41
N PHE A 221 -1.76 -24.01 8.11
CA PHE A 221 -0.40 -23.90 7.60
C PHE A 221 0.22 -22.53 7.90
N LEU A 222 -0.49 -21.45 7.58
CA LEU A 222 -0.03 -20.07 7.81
C LEU A 222 0.18 -19.77 9.30
N SER A 223 -0.75 -20.21 10.16
CA SER A 223 -0.63 -20.09 11.61
C SER A 223 0.60 -20.85 12.13
N LYS A 224 0.85 -22.08 11.66
CA LYS A 224 2.04 -22.87 12.03
C LYS A 224 3.36 -22.25 11.58
N MET A 225 3.35 -21.45 10.52
CA MET A 225 4.52 -20.68 10.08
C MET A 225 4.75 -19.40 10.90
N GLY A 226 3.90 -19.11 11.88
CA GLY A 226 4.03 -17.96 12.77
C GLY A 226 3.35 -16.68 12.28
N ALA A 227 2.40 -16.78 11.34
CA ALA A 227 1.58 -15.64 10.95
C ALA A 227 0.43 -15.41 11.96
N ASP A 228 0.19 -14.16 12.32
CA ASP A 228 -0.89 -13.74 13.22
C ASP A 228 -2.14 -13.26 12.46
N ALA A 229 -1.94 -12.69 11.27
CA ALA A 229 -3.01 -12.25 10.38
C ALA A 229 -2.66 -12.51 8.91
N VAL A 230 -3.68 -12.74 8.09
CA VAL A 230 -3.57 -12.97 6.65
C VAL A 230 -4.38 -11.94 5.86
N GLY A 231 -3.87 -11.52 4.73
CA GLY A 231 -4.66 -10.78 3.76
C GLY A 231 -3.94 -10.65 2.43
N PHE A 232 -4.39 -9.68 1.64
CA PHE A 232 -3.93 -9.52 0.27
C PHE A 232 -3.13 -8.23 0.10
N LEU A 233 -1.83 -8.42 -0.19
CA LEU A 233 -1.01 -7.47 -0.96
C LEU A 233 -0.70 -6.13 -0.28
N VAL A 234 -0.62 -6.11 1.05
CA VAL A 234 -0.04 -4.98 1.80
C VAL A 234 1.47 -4.92 1.62
N GLN A 235 2.11 -6.09 1.48
CA GLN A 235 3.56 -6.14 1.53
C GLN A 235 4.24 -5.49 0.32
N CYS A 236 3.66 -5.57 -0.88
CA CYS A 236 4.29 -4.99 -2.05
C CYS A 236 4.46 -3.47 -1.91
N GLU A 237 3.52 -2.79 -1.25
CA GLU A 237 3.61 -1.37 -0.95
C GLU A 237 4.78 -1.08 -0.01
N ILE A 238 4.96 -1.90 1.04
CA ILE A 238 6.06 -1.77 2.02
C ILE A 238 7.43 -2.01 1.37
N VAL A 239 7.60 -3.08 0.56
CA VAL A 239 8.86 -3.33 -0.19
C VAL A 239 9.25 -2.12 -1.04
N SER A 240 8.26 -1.37 -1.54
CA SER A 240 8.47 -0.29 -2.51
C SER A 240 8.77 1.07 -1.88
N VAL A 241 8.76 1.18 -0.54
CA VAL A 241 9.12 2.41 0.19
C VAL A 241 10.64 2.65 0.21
N MET A 242 11.43 1.60 -0.03
CA MET A 242 12.88 1.56 0.16
C MET A 242 13.71 1.86 -1.09
#